data_AF-A0A3N4K4X2-F1
#
_entry.id   AF-A0A3N4K4X2-F1
#
_cell.length_a   1.000
_cell.length_b   1.000
_cell.length_c   1.000
_cell.angle_alpha   90.00
_cell.angle_beta   90.00
_cell.angle_gamma   90.00
#
_symmetry.space_group_name_H-M   'P 1'
#
loop_
_entity.id
_entity.type
_entity.pdbx_description
1 polymer ?
#
loop_
_entity_poly.entity_id
_entity_poly.type
_entity_poly.pdbx_seq_one_letter_code
_entity_poly.pdbx_strand_id
1 'polypeptide(L)'
;MQFLDQLAHEDHTVVMSCELDLGITDVVDRAWQELNLMRIYTKRKGVQPDFSEALIVRQGATVEDVCDQVHRSLKESFKYALVWGASARHVPQRVGLGHVVADEDVISIVTK
;
A
#
# COMPACT_ATOMS: atom_id res chain seq x y z
N MET A 1 -1.17 -20.72 -34.15
CA MET A 1 -1.49 -21.23 -32.80
C MET A 1 -0.23 -21.43 -31.96
N GLN A 2 0.77 -22.21 -32.40
CA GLN A 2 2.03 -22.41 -31.63
C GLN A 2 2.76 -21.11 -31.23
N PHE A 3 2.81 -20.09 -32.10
CA PHE A 3 3.45 -18.82 -31.77
C PHE A 3 2.75 -18.04 -30.63
N LEU A 4 1.40 -18.03 -30.63
CA LEU A 4 0.63 -17.36 -29.58
C LEU A 4 0.73 -18.12 -28.25
N ASP A 5 0.73 -19.44 -28.31
CA ASP A 5 0.94 -20.30 -27.15
C ASP A 5 2.33 -20.08 -26.54
N GLN A 6 3.37 -19.95 -27.37
CA GLN A 6 4.71 -19.59 -26.92
C GLN A 6 4.74 -18.22 -26.22
N LEU A 7 4.17 -17.18 -26.85
CA LEU A 7 4.13 -15.83 -26.28
C LEU A 7 3.39 -15.80 -24.93
N ALA A 8 2.27 -16.54 -24.82
CA ALA A 8 1.47 -16.63 -23.61
C ALA A 8 2.22 -17.19 -22.40
N HIS A 9 3.31 -17.93 -22.61
CA HIS A 9 4.14 -18.53 -21.56
C HIS A 9 5.47 -17.79 -21.33
N GLU A 10 5.69 -16.65 -21.98
CA GLU A 10 6.86 -15.80 -21.68
C GLU A 10 6.72 -15.11 -20.32
N ASP A 11 7.85 -14.79 -19.70
CA ASP A 11 7.88 -14.05 -18.44
C ASP A 11 7.17 -12.70 -18.58
N HIS A 12 6.55 -12.24 -17.49
CA HIS A 12 5.81 -10.97 -17.41
C HIS A 12 4.68 -10.82 -18.46
N THR A 13 4.13 -11.93 -18.95
CA THR A 13 3.01 -11.94 -19.89
C THR A 13 1.71 -12.37 -19.21
N VAL A 14 0.61 -11.71 -19.56
CA VAL A 14 -0.76 -12.09 -19.21
C VAL A 14 -1.64 -12.01 -20.45
N VAL A 15 -2.41 -13.06 -20.71
CA VAL A 15 -3.30 -13.13 -21.87
C VAL A 15 -4.66 -12.52 -21.52
N MET A 16 -5.16 -11.61 -22.36
CA MET A 16 -6.51 -11.05 -22.23
C MET A 16 -7.18 -10.94 -23.60
N SER A 17 -8.52 -10.85 -23.59
CA SER A 17 -9.32 -10.49 -24.76
C SER A 17 -10.31 -9.40 -24.36
N CYS A 18 -10.12 -8.19 -24.89
CA CYS A 18 -11.02 -7.06 -24.63
C CYS A 18 -12.42 -7.26 -25.22
N GLU A 19 -12.52 -7.95 -26.36
CA GLU A 19 -13.81 -8.19 -27.03
C GLU A 19 -14.67 -9.19 -26.23
N LEU A 20 -14.02 -10.16 -25.57
CA LEU A 20 -14.70 -11.22 -24.83
C LEU A 20 -14.73 -10.96 -23.32
N ASP A 21 -14.20 -9.83 -22.85
CA ASP A 21 -14.01 -9.50 -21.44
C ASP A 21 -13.30 -10.62 -20.63
N LEU A 22 -12.32 -11.29 -21.25
CA LEU A 22 -11.55 -12.39 -20.63
C LEU A 22 -10.17 -11.90 -20.18
N GLY A 23 -9.73 -12.32 -19.00
CA GLY A 23 -8.36 -12.08 -18.49
C GLY A 23 -8.05 -10.63 -18.11
N ILE A 24 -9.03 -9.72 -18.17
CA ILE A 24 -8.85 -8.30 -17.78
C ILE A 24 -8.43 -8.21 -16.31
N THR A 25 -9.10 -8.95 -15.42
CA THR A 25 -8.78 -8.99 -13.99
C THR A 25 -7.37 -9.54 -13.75
N ASP A 26 -6.95 -10.56 -14.48
CA ASP A 26 -5.61 -11.13 -14.35
C ASP A 26 -4.52 -10.10 -14.67
N VAL A 27 -4.76 -9.24 -15.67
CA VAL A 27 -3.84 -8.13 -16.01
C VAL A 27 -3.79 -7.10 -14.89
N VAL A 28 -4.95 -6.73 -14.32
CA VAL A 28 -5.03 -5.78 -13.19
C VAL A 28 -4.32 -6.35 -11.96
N ASP A 29 -4.53 -7.62 -11.64
CA ASP A 29 -3.93 -8.30 -10.49
C ASP A 29 -2.42 -8.43 -10.66
N ARG A 30 -1.94 -8.79 -11.86
CA ARG A 30 -0.51 -8.82 -12.15
C ARG A 30 0.11 -7.43 -12.04
N ALA A 31 -0.55 -6.41 -12.59
CA ALA A 31 -0.07 -5.03 -12.48
C ALA A 31 0.03 -4.59 -11.02
N TRP A 32 -0.94 -4.93 -10.17
CA TRP A 32 -0.91 -4.66 -8.74
C TRP A 32 0.30 -5.31 -8.06
N GLN A 33 0.54 -6.59 -8.34
CA GLN A 33 1.68 -7.35 -7.81
C GLN A 33 3.02 -6.72 -8.24
N GLU A 34 3.18 -6.45 -9.53
CA GLU A 34 4.43 -5.91 -10.10
C GLU A 34 4.72 -4.47 -9.62
N LEU A 35 3.68 -3.67 -9.38
CA LEU A 35 3.83 -2.33 -8.83
C LEU A 35 4.26 -2.32 -7.35
N ASN A 36 4.20 -3.47 -6.67
CA ASN A 36 4.54 -3.64 -5.26
C ASN A 36 3.84 -2.60 -4.38
N LEU A 37 2.53 -2.45 -4.57
CA LEU A 37 1.70 -1.49 -3.85
C LEU A 37 1.27 -2.04 -2.50
N MET A 38 1.18 -1.15 -1.52
CA MET A 38 0.70 -1.41 -0.17
C MET A 38 -0.37 -0.38 0.19
N ARG A 39 -1.40 -0.83 0.90
CA ARG A 39 -2.52 -0.04 1.41
C ARG A 39 -2.24 0.34 2.85
N ILE A 40 -2.24 1.63 3.15
CA ILE A 40 -2.06 2.15 4.51
C ILE A 40 -3.33 2.89 4.91
N TYR A 41 -3.88 2.52 6.06
CA TYR A 41 -5.09 3.12 6.58
C TYR A 41 -4.75 4.19 7.62
N THR A 42 -5.41 5.34 7.53
CA THR A 42 -5.19 6.41 8.52
C THR A 42 -6.24 6.36 9.62
N LYS A 43 -5.82 6.70 10.84
CA LYS A 43 -6.69 6.70 12.01
C LYS A 43 -6.56 8.01 12.78
N ARG A 44 -7.68 8.69 12.99
CA ARG A 44 -7.75 9.86 13.89
C ARG A 44 -7.87 9.43 15.36
N LYS A 45 -7.39 10.28 16.27
CA LYS A 45 -7.53 10.05 17.72
C LYS A 45 -9.02 10.01 18.09
N GLY A 46 -9.42 8.98 18.83
CA GLY A 46 -10.81 8.81 19.28
C GLY A 46 -11.79 8.31 18.22
N VAL A 47 -11.38 8.17 16.96
CA VAL A 47 -12.22 7.66 15.86
C VAL A 47 -11.71 6.28 15.43
N GLN A 48 -12.61 5.39 15.02
CA GLN A 48 -12.20 4.13 14.40
C GLN A 48 -11.51 4.38 13.05
N PRO A 49 -10.57 3.51 12.63
CA PRO A 49 -10.01 3.62 11.29
C PRO A 49 -11.09 3.47 10.23
N ASP A 50 -10.96 4.22 9.14
CA ASP A 50 -11.79 4.06 7.95
C ASP A 50 -11.05 3.15 6.97
N PHE A 51 -11.69 2.06 6.55
CA PHE A 51 -11.14 1.08 5.61
C PHE A 51 -11.67 1.26 4.19
N SER A 52 -12.54 2.24 3.95
CA SER A 52 -13.03 2.57 2.62
C SER A 52 -12.00 3.33 1.78
N GLU A 53 -11.11 4.09 2.42
CA GLU A 53 -10.05 4.85 1.77
C GLU A 53 -8.67 4.46 2.33
N ALA A 54 -7.81 3.94 1.46
CA ALA A 54 -6.42 3.62 1.77
C ALA A 54 -5.47 4.60 1.07
N LEU A 55 -4.39 4.97 1.76
CA LEU A 55 -3.23 5.59 1.13
C LEU A 55 -2.41 4.50 0.44
N ILE A 56 -2.12 4.70 -0.84
CA ILE A 56 -1.37 3.73 -1.64
C ILE A 56 0.10 4.14 -1.67
N VAL A 57 0.94 3.35 -1.00
CA VAL A 57 2.40 3.51 -0.99
C VAL A 57 3.07 2.32 -1.67
N ARG A 58 4.36 2.43 -2.00
CA ARG A 58 5.14 1.30 -2.51
C ARG A 58 5.84 0.55 -1.38
N GLN A 59 6.14 -0.72 -1.60
CA GLN A 59 6.94 -1.51 -0.67
C GLN A 59 8.25 -0.80 -0.29
N GLY A 60 8.59 -0.85 0.99
CA GLY A 60 9.75 -0.13 1.54
C GLY A 60 9.47 1.31 1.98
N ALA A 61 8.23 1.80 1.78
CA ALA A 61 7.81 3.10 2.32
C ALA A 61 7.91 3.15 3.85
N THR A 62 8.13 4.37 4.34
CA THR A 62 8.25 4.68 5.76
C THR A 62 7.09 5.53 6.26
N VAL A 63 7.00 5.72 7.57
CA VAL A 63 6.04 6.67 8.17
C VAL A 63 6.24 8.09 7.64
N GLU A 64 7.46 8.48 7.26
CA GLU A 64 7.72 9.77 6.61
C GLU A 64 7.01 9.88 5.26
N ASP A 65 7.12 8.86 4.41
CA ASP A 65 6.45 8.83 3.10
C ASP A 65 4.92 8.89 3.25
N VAL A 66 4.39 8.20 4.26
CA VAL A 66 2.97 8.28 4.61
C VAL A 66 2.57 9.70 5.03
N CYS A 67 3.41 10.38 5.83
CA CYS A 67 3.15 11.78 6.21
C CYS A 67 3.12 12.69 4.99
N ASP A 68 4.07 12.53 4.06
CA ASP A 68 4.16 13.34 2.85
C ASP A 68 2.98 13.11 1.89
N GLN A 69 2.42 11.89 1.85
CA GLN A 69 1.17 11.61 1.12
C GLN A 69 -0.06 12.27 1.74
N VAL A 70 -0.15 12.32 3.08
CA VAL A 70 -1.26 13.01 3.76
C VAL A 70 -1.14 14.52 3.56
N HIS A 71 0.00 15.10 3.91
CA HIS A 71 0.30 16.51 3.71
C HIS A 71 1.80 16.80 3.92
N ARG A 72 2.43 17.52 2.98
CA ARG A 72 3.88 17.80 2.99
C ARG A 72 4.42 18.47 4.26
N SER A 73 3.61 19.27 4.96
CA SER A 73 4.02 19.94 6.21
C SER A 73 3.79 19.09 7.46
N LEU A 74 3.13 17.94 7.36
CA LEU A 74 2.75 17.14 8.52
C LEU A 74 3.99 16.67 9.31
N LYS A 75 5.07 16.35 8.59
CA LYS A 75 6.36 15.95 9.17
C LYS A 75 7.01 17.02 10.05
N GLU A 76 6.79 18.31 9.77
CA GLU A 76 7.35 19.41 10.57
C GLU A 76 6.78 19.44 11.99
N SER A 77 5.51 19.06 12.11
CA SER A 77 4.77 18.98 13.38
C SER A 77 4.79 17.58 14.00
N PHE A 78 5.44 16.60 13.37
CA PHE A 78 5.42 15.21 13.81
C PHE A 78 6.04 15.04 15.21
N LYS A 79 5.36 14.26 16.06
CA LYS A 79 5.85 13.86 17.39
C LYS A 79 6.12 12.37 17.47
N TYR A 80 5.18 11.55 16.99
CA TYR A 80 5.31 10.09 16.82
C TYR A 80 4.12 9.57 16.01
N ALA A 81 4.20 8.33 15.56
CA ALA A 81 3.05 7.59 15.04
C ALA A 81 2.73 6.39 15.93
N LEU A 82 1.46 5.98 15.94
CA LEU A 82 1.01 4.70 16.45
C LEU A 82 0.65 3.81 15.27
N VAL A 83 1.17 2.59 15.27
CA VAL A 83 0.92 1.61 14.20
C VAL A 83 0.21 0.38 14.76
N TRP A 84 -0.82 -0.07 14.06
CA TRP A 84 -1.48 -1.36 14.25
C TRP A 84 -1.34 -2.15 12.95
N GLY A 85 -0.70 -3.31 12.99
CA GLY A 85 -0.54 -4.15 11.81
C GLY A 85 0.76 -4.95 11.85
N ALA A 86 1.14 -5.52 10.71
CA ALA A 86 2.23 -6.48 10.61
C ALA A 86 3.61 -5.84 10.82
N SER A 87 3.77 -4.53 10.57
CA SER A 87 5.06 -3.85 10.80
C SER A 87 5.32 -3.58 12.28
N ALA A 88 4.29 -3.61 13.13
CA ALA A 88 4.41 -3.38 14.56
C ALA A 88 4.75 -4.68 15.30
N ARG A 89 5.79 -4.65 16.14
CA ARG A 89 6.13 -5.77 17.04
C ARG A 89 5.09 -5.97 18.13
N HIS A 90 4.51 -4.87 18.64
CA HIS A 90 3.50 -4.87 19.70
C HIS A 90 2.39 -3.91 19.29
N VAL A 91 1.13 -4.27 19.50
CA VAL A 91 0.00 -3.48 18.98
C VAL A 91 -0.71 -2.71 20.11
N PRO A 92 -0.84 -1.36 20.02
CA PRO A 92 -0.15 -0.47 19.09
C PRO A 92 1.32 -0.21 19.46
N GLN A 93 2.16 -0.02 18.44
CA GLN A 93 3.55 0.37 18.63
C GLN A 93 3.71 1.86 18.39
N ARG A 94 4.43 2.55 19.29
CA ARG A 94 4.91 3.91 19.05
C ARG A 94 6.17 3.88 18.18
N VAL A 95 6.14 4.57 17.05
CA VAL A 95 7.22 4.58 16.06
C VAL A 95 7.60 6.00 15.63
N GLY A 96 8.79 6.12 15.05
CA GLY A 96 9.30 7.36 14.43
C GLY A 96 9.08 7.39 12.92
N LEU A 97 9.59 8.45 12.28
CA LEU A 97 9.46 8.66 10.83
C LEU A 97 10.13 7.55 9.99
N GLY A 98 11.28 7.04 10.42
CA GLY A 98 12.02 5.99 9.69
C GLY A 98 11.48 4.56 9.86
N HIS A 99 10.31 4.38 10.47
CA HIS A 99 9.70 3.06 10.58
C HIS A 99 9.11 2.62 9.25
N VAL A 100 9.51 1.45 8.76
CA VAL A 100 9.00 0.87 7.51
C VAL A 100 7.61 0.29 7.74
N VAL A 101 6.66 0.67 6.89
CA VAL A 101 5.26 0.23 6.98
C VAL A 101 5.03 -1.05 6.18
N ALA A 102 3.98 -1.79 6.51
CA ALA A 102 3.54 -3.00 5.83
C ALA A 102 2.13 -2.82 5.25
N ASP A 103 1.76 -3.68 4.28
CA ASP A 103 0.41 -3.68 3.71
C ASP A 103 -0.65 -3.86 4.81
N GLU A 104 -1.74 -3.10 4.67
CA GLU A 104 -2.87 -3.01 5.57
C GLU A 104 -2.57 -2.45 6.98
N ASP A 105 -1.38 -1.86 7.21
CA ASP A 105 -1.10 -1.15 8.45
C ASP A 105 -2.07 0.02 8.67
N VAL A 106 -2.55 0.15 9.90
CA VAL A 106 -3.29 1.32 10.37
C VAL A 106 -2.32 2.25 11.09
N ILE A 107 -2.31 3.53 10.73
CA ILE A 107 -1.40 4.54 11.26
C ILE A 107 -2.15 5.74 11.83
N SER A 108 -1.81 6.12 13.06
CA SER A 108 -2.28 7.36 13.68
C SER A 108 -1.10 8.29 13.92
N ILE A 109 -1.09 9.44 13.23
CA ILE A 109 -0.04 10.44 13.34
C ILE A 109 -0.37 11.37 14.51
N VAL A 110 0.57 11.53 15.43
CA VAL A 110 0.45 12.46 16.55
C VAL A 110 1.41 13.61 16.33
N THR A 111 0.85 14.82 16.25
CA THR A 111 1.60 16.06 16.14
C THR A 111 1.97 16.63 17.51
N LYS A 112 2.87 17.62 17.52
CA LYS A 112 3.23 18.38 18.73
C LYS A 112 2.06 19.16 19.29
#